data_AF-A0A7Y3GX16-F1
#
_entry.id   AF-A0A7Y3GX16-F1
#
_cell.length_a   1.000
_cell.length_b   1.000
_cell.length_c   1.000
_cell.angle_alpha   90.00
_cell.angle_beta   90.00
_cell.angle_gamma   90.00
#
_symmetry.space_group_name_H-M   'P 1'
#
loop_
_entity.id
_entity.type
_entity.pdbx_description
1 polymer ?
#
loop_
_entity_poly.entity_id
_entity_poly.type
_entity_poly.pdbx_seq_one_letter_code
_entity_poly.pdbx_strand_id
1 'polypeptide(L)' 'MRALLIPWLLRFASRLRFPQLFGLVAALFALDLVIPDFIPFADEILLGLATLLLGSLRKRGGEEAPSEGQASADP' A
#
# COMPACT_ATOMS: atom_id res chain seq x y z
N MET A 1 -26.16 6.03 0.51
CA MET A 1 -25.00 6.35 1.36
C MET A 1 -23.87 5.29 1.35
N ARG A 2 -24.09 4.06 0.86
CA ARG A 2 -23.11 2.95 0.90
C ARG A 2 -22.08 2.96 -0.25
N ALA A 3 -22.45 3.57 -1.39
CA ALA A 3 -21.63 3.59 -2.61
C ALA A 3 -20.46 4.60 -2.61
N LEU A 4 -20.37 5.46 -1.59
CA LEU A 4 -19.32 6.50 -1.48
C LEU A 4 -18.10 6.03 -0.67
N LEU A 5 -18.25 4.97 0.13
CA LEU A 5 -17.19 4.47 1.01
C LEU A 5 -16.10 3.72 0.23
N ILE A 6 -16.49 2.97 -0.80
CA ILE A 6 -15.57 2.20 -1.65
C ILE A 6 -14.58 3.10 -2.40
N PRO A 7 -14.99 4.16 -3.13
CA PRO A 7 -14.03 5.02 -3.82
C PRO A 7 -13.13 5.82 -2.86
N TRP A 8 -13.61 6.13 -1.65
CA TRP A 8 -12.80 6.78 -0.62
C TRP A 8 -11.73 5.81 -0.06
N LEU A 9 -12.11 4.57 0.21
CA LEU A 9 -11.20 3.52 0.69
C LEU A 9 -10.14 3.17 -0.36
N LEU A 10 -10.52 3.10 -1.63
CA LEU A 10 -9.58 2.85 -2.74
C LEU A 10 -8.56 4.01 -2.90
N ARG A 11 -8.99 5.27 -2.75
CA ARG A 11 -8.07 6.44 -2.73
C ARG A 11 -7.13 6.42 -1.53
N PHE A 12 -7.61 5.98 -0.37
CA PHE A 12 -6.78 5.82 0.82
C PHE A 12 -5.75 4.69 0.64
N ALA A 13 -6.19 3.52 0.15
CA ALA A 13 -5.33 2.38 -0.15
C ALA A 13 -4.29 2.67 -1.25
N SER A 14 -4.64 3.47 -2.26
CA SER A 14 -3.72 3.87 -3.33
C SER A 14 -2.60 4.82 -2.85
N ARG A 15 -2.79 5.48 -1.69
CA ARG A 15 -1.82 6.44 -1.11
C ARG A 15 -0.92 5.82 -0.04
N LEU A 16 -1.14 4.55 0.27
CA LEU A 16 -0.43 3.80 1.30
C LEU A 16 1.02 3.54 0.80
N ARG A 17 1.99 4.31 1.32
CA ARG A 17 3.42 4.13 0.99
C ARG A 17 3.96 2.87 1.69
N PHE A 18 5.07 2.33 1.17
CA PHE A 18 5.77 1.15 1.67
C PHE A 18 5.81 0.98 3.22
N PRO A 19 6.17 2.01 4.03
CA PRO A 19 6.19 1.87 5.49
C PRO A 19 4.81 1.75 6.15
N GLN A 20 3.75 2.29 5.54
CA GLN A 20 2.39 2.24 6.09
C GLN A 20 1.73 0.89 5.84
N LEU A 21 2.01 0.25 4.68
CA LEU A 21 1.61 -1.14 4.43
C LEU A 21 2.17 -2.06 5.50
N PHE A 22 3.48 -1.94 5.75
CA PHE A 22 4.17 -2.74 6.75
C PHE A 22 3.55 -2.58 8.14
N GLY A 23 3.25 -1.34 8.55
CA GLY A 23 2.57 -1.07 9.81
C GLY A 23 1.17 -1.69 9.91
N LEU A 24 0.39 -1.66 8.81
CA LEU A 24 -0.93 -2.28 8.76
C LEU A 24 -0.84 -3.81 8.89
N VAL A 25 0.09 -4.43 8.16
CA VAL A 25 0.34 -5.89 8.24
C VAL A 25 0.77 -6.28 9.66
N ALA A 26 1.73 -5.56 10.23
CA ALA A 26 2.26 -5.84 11.57
C ALA A 26 1.21 -5.66 12.67
N ALA A 27 0.34 -4.65 12.56
CA ALA A 27 -0.74 -4.43 13.51
C ALA A 27 -1.79 -5.55 13.45
N LEU A 28 -2.19 -5.99 12.24
CA LEU A 28 -3.10 -7.13 12.10
C LEU A 28 -2.47 -8.42 12.63
N PHE A 29 -1.20 -8.67 12.32
CA PHE A 29 -0.46 -9.84 12.84
C PHE A 29 -0.42 -9.87 14.36
N ALA A 30 -0.08 -8.74 14.99
CA ALA A 30 0.00 -8.66 16.45
C ALA A 30 -1.36 -8.83 17.12
N LEU A 31 -2.42 -8.27 16.53
CA LEU A 31 -3.77 -8.42 17.05
C LEU A 31 -4.25 -9.88 16.96
N ASP A 32 -3.94 -10.53 15.84
CA ASP A 32 -4.25 -11.95 15.61
C ASP A 32 -3.50 -12.87 16.59
N LEU A 33 -2.25 -12.56 16.89
CA LEU A 33 -1.44 -13.30 17.88
C LEU A 33 -1.96 -13.15 19.32
N VAL A 34 -2.55 -12.00 19.65
CA VAL A 34 -3.08 -11.69 20.99
C VAL A 34 -4.49 -12.24 21.19
N ILE A 35 -5.28 -12.34 20.13
CA ILE A 35 -6.67 -12.79 20.15
C ILE A 35 -6.85 -13.99 19.20
N PRO A 36 -6.25 -15.15 19.52
CA PRO A 36 -6.42 -16.35 18.70
C PRO A 36 -7.90 -16.77 18.68
N ASP A 37 -8.40 -17.13 17.50
CA ASP A 37 -9.72 -17.74 17.21
C ASP A 37 -10.98 -16.85 17.17
N PHE A 38 -10.89 -15.52 17.28
CA PHE A 38 -12.09 -14.66 17.15
C PHE A 38 -12.43 -14.21 15.73
N ILE A 39 -11.44 -14.19 14.83
CA ILE A 39 -11.59 -13.62 13.49
C ILE A 39 -11.48 -14.76 12.47
N PRO A 40 -12.60 -15.31 11.95
CA PRO A 40 -12.53 -16.20 10.80
C PRO A 40 -11.89 -15.43 9.63
N PHE A 41 -11.02 -16.09 8.89
CA PHE A 41 -10.25 -15.55 7.75
C PHE A 41 -9.08 -14.60 8.08
N ALA A 42 -8.62 -14.56 9.34
CA ALA A 42 -7.46 -13.75 9.71
C ALA A 42 -6.21 -14.13 8.91
N ASP A 43 -5.96 -15.44 8.76
CA ASP A 43 -4.83 -15.98 8.00
C ASP A 43 -4.86 -15.53 6.52
N GLU A 44 -6.03 -15.52 5.87
CA GLU A 44 -6.19 -15.06 4.48
C GLU A 44 -5.93 -13.56 4.33
N ILE A 45 -6.37 -12.75 5.31
CA ILE A 45 -6.10 -11.31 5.33
C ILE A 45 -4.60 -11.09 5.53
N LEU A 46 -3.97 -11.86 6.42
CA LEU A 46 -2.55 -11.81 6.69
C LEU A 46 -1.73 -12.16 5.43
N LEU A 47 -2.11 -13.22 4.71
CA LEU A 47 -1.51 -13.64 3.44
C LEU A 47 -1.72 -12.59 2.33
N GLY A 48 -2.92 -12.02 2.22
CA GLY A 48 -3.22 -10.95 1.27
C GLY A 48 -2.38 -9.70 1.53
N LEU A 49 -2.23 -9.32 2.80
CA LEU A 49 -1.40 -8.21 3.24
C LEU A 49 0.10 -8.47 3.03
N ALA A 50 0.58 -9.69 3.30
CA ALA A 50 1.95 -10.10 3.02
C ALA A 50 2.27 -10.03 1.51
N THR A 51 1.34 -10.45 0.66
CA THR A 51 1.46 -10.34 -0.80
C THR A 51 1.52 -8.89 -1.25
N LEU A 52 0.69 -8.02 -0.69
CA LEU A 52 0.69 -6.59 -0.98
C LEU A 52 2.02 -5.94 -0.57
N LEU A 53 2.54 -6.32 0.62
CA LEU A 53 3.84 -5.88 1.12
C LEU A 53 4.97 -6.32 0.18
N LEU A 54 4.98 -7.59 -0.23
CA LEU A 54 5.97 -8.14 -1.16
C LEU A 54 5.90 -7.47 -2.55
N GLY A 55 4.70 -7.22 -3.06
CA GLY A 55 4.50 -6.46 -4.30
C GLY A 55 5.01 -5.03 -4.22
N SER A 56 4.87 -4.39 -3.05
CA SER A 56 5.34 -3.03 -2.81
C SER A 56 6.87 -2.92 -2.69
N LEU A 57 7.59 -4.03 -2.38
CA LEU A 57 9.06 -4.06 -2.29
C LEU A 57 9.70 -3.84 -3.68
N ARG A 58 8.94 -4.10 -4.75
CA ARG A 58 9.44 -4.10 -6.13
C ARG A 58 9.50 -2.72 -6.79
N LYS A 59 9.01 -1.64 -6.14
CA LYS A 59 9.04 -0.28 -6.73
C LYS A 59 10.21 0.54 -6.21
N ARG A 60 11.38 0.42 -6.86
CA ARG A 60 12.53 1.35 -6.71
C ARG A 60 13.32 1.63 -8.01
N GLY A 61 12.76 1.37 -9.20
CA GLY A 61 13.59 1.31 -10.43
C GLY A 61 13.10 2.06 -11.65
N GLY A 62 12.39 3.19 -11.55
CA GLY A 62 12.08 3.95 -12.76
C GLY A 62 11.03 5.02 -12.60
N GLU A 63 11.42 6.17 -12.07
CA GLU A 63 10.79 7.43 -12.46
C GLU A 63 11.91 8.48 -12.44
N GLU A 64 12.89 8.25 -13.33
CA GLU A 64 13.74 9.34 -13.80
C GLU A 64 12.80 10.31 -14.52
N ALA A 65 12.59 11.46 -13.90
CA ALA A 65 11.90 12.58 -14.52
C ALA A 65 12.64 12.95 -15.81
N PRO A 66 11.95 13.14 -16.95
CA PRO A 66 12.55 13.83 -18.07
C PRO A 66 12.64 15.31 -17.70
N SER A 67 13.68 15.64 -16.93
CA SER A 67 14.17 17.01 -16.80
C SER A 67 15.13 17.20 -17.96
N GLU A 68 14.70 17.93 -19.00
CA GLU A 68 15.54 18.88 -19.75
C GLU A 68 14.74 19.46 -20.92
N GLY A 69 13.72 20.26 -20.57
CA GLY A 69 13.40 21.45 -21.33
C GLY A 69 14.42 22.53 -20.99
N GLN A 70 15.61 22.45 -21.57
CA GLN A 70 16.67 23.48 -21.52
C GLN A 70 17.46 23.44 -22.83
N ALA A 71 16.76 23.59 -23.96
CA ALA A 71 17.33 23.98 -25.25
C ALA A 71 16.54 25.18 -25.78
N SER A 72 16.40 26.19 -24.92
CA SER A 72 15.91 27.52 -25.28
C SER A 72 16.89 28.55 -24.72
N ALA A 73 18.03 28.64 -25.38
CA ALA A 73 18.87 29.83 -25.36
C ALA A 73 18.96 30.30 -26.81
N ASP A 74 17.97 31.13 -27.17
CA ASP A 74 18.00 32.12 -28.26
C ASP A 74 19.15 33.14 -28.02
N PRO A 75 19.58 33.98 -28.99
CA PRO A 75 18.81 34.52 -30.12
C PRO A 75 19.47 34.40 -31.53
#